data_AF-A0A920FI03-F1
#
_entry.id   AF-A0A920FI03-F1
#
_cell.length_a   1.000
_cell.length_b   1.000
_cell.length_c   1.000
_cell.angle_alpha   90.00
_cell.angle_beta   90.00
_cell.angle_gamma   90.00
#
_symmetry.space_group_name_H-M   'P 1'
#
loop_
_entity.id
_entity.type
_entity.pdbx_description
1 polymer ?
#
loop_
_entity_poly.entity_id
_entity_poly.type
_entity_poly.pdbx_seq_one_letter_code
_entity_poly.pdbx_strand_id
1 'polypeptide(L)'
;MLSMTGFGKAEIALDKLHVIVELRSLNSKYLDLTVKMPSFLKEIELRARKTVKEKLERGKVELLVHYEKNKENTAITINKEQISSYFKELLEISENLNIDATSSLLGHVLKLPDTIENKKEIVTDDDLEKIISCVEKAANELNHFRSQEGEALKYELQKRVNSIQKHLNSVTPFENERLPRVKSKILDAANTLNLKDQLDEKRLEQELLYYAEKLDITEEKVRLNEHCTHFLNTLTVKGSGKKLGFIAQEMGRELIHLDRNLTT
;
A
#
# COMPACT_ATOMS: atom_id res chain seq x y z
N MET A 1 -12.06 -6.48 -4.17
CA MET A 1 -11.00 -6.31 -3.15
C MET A 1 -10.30 -4.99 -3.45
N LEU A 2 -9.90 -4.22 -2.44
CA LEU A 2 -9.12 -2.99 -2.64
C LEU A 2 -7.71 -3.24 -2.09
N SER A 3 -6.69 -2.85 -2.86
CA SER A 3 -5.33 -2.76 -2.34
C SER A 3 -5.28 -1.78 -1.16
N MET A 4 -4.32 -2.00 -0.26
CA MET A 4 -4.14 -1.17 0.94
C MET A 4 -3.10 -0.07 0.74
N THR A 5 -2.35 -0.13 -0.35
CA THR A 5 -1.38 0.86 -0.81
C THR A 5 -1.86 1.49 -2.11
N GLY A 6 -1.43 2.71 -2.40
CA GLY A 6 -1.74 3.32 -3.68
C GLY A 6 -1.28 4.75 -3.78
N PHE A 7 -1.43 5.27 -5.00
CA PHE A 7 -1.12 6.64 -5.37
C PHE A 7 -2.25 7.22 -6.20
N GLY A 8 -2.53 8.51 -6.04
CA GLY A 8 -3.40 9.30 -6.91
C GLY A 8 -2.81 10.69 -7.11
N LYS A 9 -2.89 11.24 -8.32
CA LYS A 9 -2.33 12.53 -8.68
C LYS A 9 -3.26 13.28 -9.63
N ALA A 10 -3.75 14.43 -9.19
CA ALA A 10 -4.44 15.36 -10.06
C ALA A 10 -3.67 16.67 -10.15
N GLU A 11 -3.81 17.36 -11.27
CA GLU A 11 -3.24 18.68 -11.48
C GLU A 11 -4.28 19.63 -12.06
N ILE A 12 -4.11 20.92 -11.79
CA ILE A 12 -4.98 21.97 -12.29
C ILE A 12 -4.16 23.22 -12.62
N ALA A 13 -4.34 23.71 -13.84
CA ALA A 13 -3.80 24.99 -14.26
C ALA A 13 -4.82 26.10 -13.96
N LEU A 14 -4.40 27.07 -13.18
CA LEU A 14 -5.10 28.32 -12.88
C LEU A 14 -4.36 29.48 -13.56
N ASP A 15 -4.97 30.66 -13.62
CA ASP A 15 -4.41 31.81 -14.34
C ASP A 15 -2.98 32.17 -13.90
N LYS A 16 -2.71 32.12 -12.59
CA LYS A 16 -1.41 32.50 -12.01
C LYS A 16 -0.58 31.32 -11.49
N LEU A 17 -1.19 30.14 -11.38
CA LEU A 17 -0.70 29.03 -10.56
C LEU A 17 -0.93 27.72 -11.31
N HIS A 18 0.03 26.82 -11.29
CA HIS A 18 -0.19 25.41 -11.61
C HIS A 18 -0.15 24.62 -10.30
N VAL A 19 -1.24 23.95 -9.93
CA VAL A 19 -1.36 23.23 -8.66
C VAL A 19 -1.37 21.73 -8.92
N ILE A 20 -0.51 21.00 -8.22
CA ILE A 20 -0.39 19.54 -8.28
C ILE A 20 -0.80 18.98 -6.92
N VAL A 21 -1.77 18.07 -6.92
CA VAL A 21 -2.26 17.38 -5.73
C VAL A 21 -1.91 15.91 -5.81
N GLU A 22 -1.17 15.42 -4.83
CA GLU A 22 -0.79 14.02 -4.71
C GLU A 22 -1.36 13.40 -3.43
N LEU A 23 -1.87 12.18 -3.53
CA LEU A 23 -2.31 11.35 -2.42
C LEU A 23 -1.52 10.04 -2.42
N ARG A 24 -0.82 9.78 -1.32
CA ARG A 24 -0.07 8.54 -1.09
C ARG A 24 -0.71 7.78 0.06
N SER A 25 -1.02 6.51 -0.13
CA SER A 25 -1.64 5.67 0.90
C SER A 25 -0.75 4.48 1.24
N LEU A 26 -0.57 4.26 2.54
CA LEU A 26 -0.01 3.03 3.11
C LEU A 26 -1.07 2.25 3.89
N ASN A 27 -0.80 0.96 4.10
CA ASN A 27 -1.68 0.10 4.86
C ASN A 27 -1.77 0.54 6.33
N SER A 28 -2.98 0.86 6.78
CA SER A 28 -3.29 1.12 8.19
C SER A 28 -4.72 0.69 8.49
N LYS A 29 -4.96 0.27 9.74
CA LYS A 29 -6.29 -0.15 10.21
C LYS A 29 -7.29 1.01 10.20
N TYR A 30 -6.83 2.21 10.55
CA TYR A 30 -7.63 3.43 10.61
C TYR A 30 -7.19 4.40 9.52
N LEU A 31 -8.06 5.36 9.19
CA LEU A 31 -7.68 6.48 8.35
C LEU A 31 -6.87 7.47 9.19
N ASP A 32 -5.60 7.64 8.84
CA ASP A 32 -4.69 8.62 9.42
C ASP A 32 -4.24 9.56 8.28
N LEU A 33 -4.76 10.79 8.27
CA LEU A 33 -4.54 11.75 7.18
C LEU A 33 -3.58 12.86 7.60
N THR A 34 -2.40 12.85 6.99
CA THR A 34 -1.44 13.96 7.05
C THR A 34 -1.66 14.86 5.83
N VAL A 35 -1.77 16.16 6.05
CA VAL A 35 -1.90 17.14 4.96
C VAL A 35 -0.67 18.06 4.98
N LYS A 36 -0.01 18.16 3.84
CA LYS A 36 1.10 19.07 3.58
C LYS A 36 0.68 20.01 2.46
N MET A 37 0.48 21.27 2.80
CA MET A 37 0.06 22.29 1.84
C MET A 37 0.78 23.62 2.07
N PRO A 38 0.90 24.46 1.04
CA PRO A 38 1.42 25.82 1.17
C PRO A 38 0.62 26.66 2.17
N SER A 39 1.29 27.61 2.84
CA SER A 39 0.68 28.42 3.88
C SER A 39 -0.51 29.26 3.41
N PHE A 40 -0.51 29.68 2.14
CA PHE A 40 -1.59 30.48 1.55
C PHE A 40 -2.86 29.65 1.23
N LEU A 41 -2.79 28.31 1.22
CA LEU A 41 -3.94 27.43 1.04
C LEU A 41 -4.51 26.90 2.35
N LYS A 42 -4.01 27.36 3.52
CA LYS A 42 -4.44 26.83 4.82
C LYS A 42 -5.94 26.94 5.09
N GLU A 43 -6.62 27.93 4.50
CA GLU A 43 -8.07 28.12 4.69
C GLU A 43 -8.90 26.96 4.13
N ILE A 44 -8.42 26.28 3.07
CA ILE A 44 -9.09 25.12 2.49
C ILE A 44 -8.66 23.79 3.12
N GLU A 45 -7.71 23.79 4.07
CA GLU A 45 -7.17 22.56 4.67
C GLU A 45 -8.27 21.69 5.27
N LEU A 46 -9.18 22.28 6.04
CA LEU A 46 -10.26 21.54 6.69
C LEU A 46 -11.22 20.91 5.66
N ARG A 47 -11.51 21.64 4.57
CA ARG A 47 -12.36 21.17 3.47
C ARG A 47 -11.68 20.04 2.69
N ALA A 48 -10.39 20.18 2.39
CA ALA A 48 -9.61 19.13 1.74
C ALA A 48 -9.58 17.85 2.61
N ARG A 49 -9.36 17.99 3.92
CA ARG A 49 -9.42 16.86 4.87
C ARG A 49 -10.78 16.17 4.84
N LYS A 50 -11.88 16.93 4.86
CA LYS A 50 -13.24 16.38 4.80
C LYS A 50 -13.47 15.61 3.50
N THR A 51 -13.08 16.19 2.37
CA THR A 51 -13.19 15.58 1.04
C THR A 51 -12.47 14.23 0.97
N VAL A 52 -11.22 14.17 1.47
CA VAL A 52 -10.45 12.92 1.49
C VAL A 52 -11.08 11.88 2.44
N LYS A 53 -11.58 12.29 3.61
CA LYS A 53 -12.27 11.40 4.56
C LYS A 53 -13.57 10.81 4.02
N GLU A 54 -14.30 11.55 3.20
CA GLU A 54 -15.52 11.06 2.56
C GLU A 54 -15.24 10.00 1.48
N LYS A 55 -14.07 10.07 0.83
CA LYS A 55 -13.68 9.15 -0.24
C LYS A 55 -12.88 7.93 0.23
N LEU A 56 -12.18 8.02 1.36
CA LEU A 56 -11.28 6.97 1.84
C LEU A 56 -11.76 6.38 3.19
N GLU A 57 -11.93 5.06 3.24
CA GLU A 57 -12.37 4.37 4.47
C GLU A 57 -11.22 4.13 5.47
N ARG A 58 -10.01 3.85 4.97
CA ARG A 58 -8.84 3.47 5.80
C ARG A 58 -7.51 3.68 5.08
N GLY A 59 -6.44 3.79 5.86
CA GLY A 59 -5.05 3.89 5.39
C GLY A 59 -4.31 5.02 6.09
N LYS A 60 -2.97 4.95 6.10
CA LYS A 60 -2.15 6.11 6.44
C LYS A 60 -1.93 6.88 5.16
N VAL A 61 -2.60 8.03 5.04
CA VAL A 61 -2.70 8.80 3.82
C VAL A 61 -1.97 10.13 3.98
N GLU A 62 -1.12 10.46 3.02
CA GLU A 62 -0.46 11.75 2.91
C GLU A 62 -1.02 12.50 1.70
N LEU A 63 -1.67 13.64 1.96
CA LEU A 63 -2.09 14.62 0.95
C LEU A 63 -0.99 15.66 0.81
N LEU A 64 -0.34 15.72 -0.34
CA LEU A 64 0.64 16.74 -0.67
C LEU A 64 0.06 17.67 -1.73
N VAL A 65 0.09 18.97 -1.46
CA VAL A 65 -0.26 20.00 -2.43
C VAL A 65 1.00 20.77 -2.78
N HIS A 66 1.39 20.70 -4.04
CA HIS A 66 2.49 21.44 -4.64
C HIS A 66 1.93 22.49 -5.59
N TYR A 67 2.69 23.56 -5.79
CA TYR A 67 2.32 24.58 -6.77
C TYR A 67 3.57 25.11 -7.47
N GLU A 68 3.38 25.48 -8.72
CA GLU A 68 4.37 26.17 -9.55
C GLU A 68 3.77 27.50 -9.99
N LYS A 69 4.58 28.56 -9.97
CA LYS A 69 4.16 29.87 -10.47
C LYS A 69 4.28 29.89 -11.98
N ASN A 70 3.25 30.42 -12.65
CA ASN A 70 3.38 30.71 -14.08
C ASN A 70 4.47 31.78 -14.27
N LYS A 71 5.47 31.47 -15.11
CA LYS A 71 6.73 32.23 -15.27
C LYS A 71 6.54 33.72 -15.64
N GLU A 72 5.35 34.12 -16.06
CA GLU A 72 5.04 35.50 -16.44
C GLU A 72 4.85 36.45 -15.26
N ASN A 73 4.72 35.95 -14.01
CA ASN A 73 4.36 36.76 -12.84
C ASN A 73 5.40 36.79 -11.71
N THR A 74 6.69 36.52 -11.98
CA THR A 74 7.77 36.86 -11.03
C THR A 74 8.06 38.37 -11.06
N ALA A 75 7.05 39.20 -10.82
CA ALA A 75 7.27 40.58 -10.48
C ALA A 75 7.76 40.61 -9.02
N ILE A 76 9.07 40.47 -8.82
CA ILE A 76 9.70 40.95 -7.60
C ILE A 76 9.33 42.43 -7.51
N THR A 77 8.38 42.76 -6.66
CA THR A 77 7.96 44.14 -6.47
C THR A 77 8.87 44.77 -5.43
N ILE A 78 9.49 45.87 -5.80
CA ILE A 78 10.33 46.65 -4.90
C ILE A 78 9.40 47.54 -4.06
N ASN A 79 9.57 47.54 -2.74
CA ASN A 79 8.86 48.46 -1.85
C ASN A 79 9.47 49.86 -1.99
N LYS A 80 8.95 50.64 -2.95
CA LYS A 80 9.50 51.95 -3.29
C LYS A 80 9.41 52.94 -2.14
N GLU A 81 8.36 52.87 -1.33
CA GLU A 81 8.15 53.75 -0.18
C GLU A 81 9.21 53.49 0.90
N GLN A 82 9.41 52.22 1.26
CA GLN A 82 10.38 51.83 2.27
C GLN A 82 11.81 52.13 1.83
N ILE A 83 12.16 51.83 0.58
CA ILE A 83 13.47 52.20 0.00
C ILE A 83 13.67 53.71 0.03
N SER A 84 12.66 54.50 -0.33
CA SER A 84 12.75 55.95 -0.31
C SER A 84 12.96 56.49 1.10
N SER A 85 12.35 55.86 2.11
CA SER A 85 12.55 56.22 3.53
C SER A 85 13.98 55.95 3.98
N TYR A 86 14.48 54.73 3.76
CA TYR A 86 15.85 54.36 4.13
C TYR A 86 16.90 55.21 3.41
N PHE A 87 16.69 55.48 2.13
CA PHE A 87 17.62 56.28 1.35
C PHE A 87 17.71 57.72 1.87
N LYS A 88 16.58 58.33 2.27
CA LYS A 88 16.57 59.67 2.88
C LYS A 88 17.28 59.73 4.22
N GLU A 89 16.97 58.80 5.13
CA GLU A 89 17.59 58.78 6.46
C GLU A 89 19.11 58.58 6.38
N LEU A 90 19.56 57.67 5.51
CA LEU A 90 20.99 57.42 5.33
C LEU A 90 21.73 58.60 4.67
N LEU A 91 21.07 59.33 3.77
CA LEU A 91 21.62 60.57 3.21
C LEU A 91 21.79 61.64 4.28
N GLU A 92 20.76 61.90 5.10
CA GLU A 92 20.83 62.89 6.19
C GLU A 92 21.95 62.58 7.19
N ILE A 93 22.14 61.29 7.53
CA ILE A 93 23.25 60.86 8.39
C ILE A 93 24.61 61.11 7.72
N SER A 94 24.73 60.82 6.42
CA SER A 94 25.99 61.00 5.68
C SER A 94 26.42 62.47 5.59
N GLU A 95 25.46 63.38 5.39
CA GLU A 95 25.68 64.83 5.37
C GLU A 95 26.13 65.33 6.74
N ASN A 96 25.47 64.91 7.82
CA ASN A 96 25.84 65.30 9.18
C ASN A 96 27.24 64.82 9.60
N LEU A 97 27.70 63.70 9.04
CA LEU A 97 29.01 63.10 9.34
C LEU A 97 30.11 63.51 8.35
N ASN A 98 29.80 64.31 7.31
CA ASN A 98 30.69 64.64 6.20
C ASN A 98 31.29 63.40 5.50
N ILE A 99 30.46 62.37 5.27
CA ILE A 99 30.86 61.13 4.59
C ILE A 99 30.25 61.12 3.19
N ASP A 100 31.08 60.96 2.16
CA ASP A 100 30.56 60.77 0.78
C ASP A 100 30.12 59.32 0.56
N ALA A 101 28.83 59.07 0.71
CA ALA A 101 28.20 57.76 0.57
C ALA A 101 27.22 57.66 -0.60
N THR A 102 27.11 58.71 -1.42
CA THR A 102 26.01 58.89 -2.40
C THR A 102 25.94 57.81 -3.48
N SER A 103 27.09 57.29 -3.92
CA SER A 103 27.18 56.33 -5.04
C SER A 103 26.91 54.86 -4.65
N SER A 104 27.12 54.48 -3.39
CA SER A 104 26.95 53.10 -2.90
C SER A 104 25.65 52.88 -2.12
N LEU A 105 25.00 53.96 -1.67
CA LEU A 105 23.85 53.93 -0.74
C LEU A 105 22.70 53.05 -1.24
N LEU A 106 22.35 53.12 -2.52
CA LEU A 106 21.22 52.36 -3.07
C LEU A 106 21.44 50.85 -2.97
N GLY A 107 22.67 50.38 -3.21
CA GLY A 107 23.03 48.97 -3.07
C GLY A 107 23.01 48.47 -1.62
N HIS A 108 23.23 49.38 -0.65
CA HIS A 108 23.09 49.08 0.77
C HIS A 108 21.62 49.08 1.21
N VAL A 109 20.82 50.04 0.73
CA VAL A 109 19.38 50.11 1.02
C VAL A 109 18.66 48.86 0.54
N LEU A 110 18.98 48.36 -0.66
CA LEU A 110 18.39 47.11 -1.19
C LEU A 110 18.68 45.86 -0.35
N LYS A 111 19.62 45.90 0.59
CA LYS A 111 19.93 44.82 1.53
C LYS A 111 19.21 44.97 2.88
N LEU A 112 18.56 46.12 3.12
CA LEU A 112 17.81 46.36 4.34
C LEU A 112 16.49 45.58 4.33
N PRO A 113 15.96 45.23 5.52
CA PRO A 113 14.69 44.52 5.65
C PRO A 113 13.55 45.21 4.89
N ASP A 114 12.57 44.42 4.45
CA ASP A 114 11.30 44.90 3.87
C ASP A 114 11.40 45.74 2.58
N THR A 115 12.57 45.77 1.93
CA THR A 115 12.77 46.45 0.64
C THR A 115 12.27 45.66 -0.57
N ILE A 116 12.09 44.35 -0.40
CA ILE A 116 11.49 43.44 -1.39
C ILE A 116 10.10 43.05 -0.90
N GLU A 117 9.08 43.47 -1.64
CA GLU A 117 7.69 43.06 -1.43
C GLU A 117 7.42 41.74 -2.16
N ASN A 118 7.20 40.68 -1.39
CA ASN A 118 6.53 39.50 -1.90
C ASN A 118 5.02 39.76 -1.85
N LYS A 119 4.40 40.10 -2.99
CA LYS A 119 2.94 40.16 -3.07
C LYS A 119 2.36 38.84 -2.55
N LYS A 120 1.49 38.92 -1.54
CA LYS A 120 0.68 37.78 -1.11
C LYS A 120 -0.03 37.22 -2.34
N GLU A 121 0.03 35.91 -2.51
CA GLU A 121 -0.62 35.23 -3.62
C GLU A 121 -2.13 35.46 -3.49
N ILE A 122 -2.69 36.23 -4.42
CA ILE A 122 -4.13 36.47 -4.49
C ILE A 122 -4.72 35.24 -5.19
N VAL A 123 -5.14 34.28 -4.39
CA VAL A 123 -5.97 33.15 -4.81
C VAL A 123 -7.43 33.58 -4.65
N THR A 124 -8.23 33.41 -5.69
CA THR A 124 -9.67 33.76 -5.62
C THR A 124 -10.48 32.62 -5.01
N ASP A 125 -11.68 32.90 -4.51
CA ASP A 125 -12.58 31.84 -4.01
C ASP A 125 -12.87 30.77 -5.08
N ASP A 126 -12.97 31.16 -6.36
CA ASP A 126 -13.14 30.23 -7.48
C ASP A 126 -11.93 29.31 -7.68
N ASP A 127 -10.71 29.84 -7.52
CA ASP A 127 -9.48 29.04 -7.54
C ASP A 127 -9.44 28.02 -6.39
N LEU A 128 -9.92 28.40 -5.20
CA LEU A 128 -10.00 27.50 -4.05
C LEU A 128 -10.97 26.34 -4.30
N GLU A 129 -12.14 26.59 -4.90
CA GLU A 129 -13.09 25.55 -5.28
C GLU A 129 -12.49 24.59 -6.31
N LYS A 130 -11.79 25.13 -7.31
CA LYS A 130 -11.06 24.34 -8.32
C LYS A 130 -10.00 23.44 -7.69
N ILE A 131 -9.24 23.94 -6.70
CA ILE A 131 -8.25 23.15 -5.96
C ILE A 131 -8.94 22.04 -5.16
N ILE A 132 -10.07 22.30 -4.50
CA ILE A 132 -10.84 21.26 -3.80
C ILE A 132 -11.34 20.18 -4.77
N SER A 133 -11.83 20.56 -5.95
CA SER A 133 -12.19 19.58 -6.98
C SER A 133 -10.98 18.75 -7.43
N CYS A 134 -9.79 19.37 -7.52
CA CYS A 134 -8.54 18.66 -7.82
C CYS A 134 -8.19 17.63 -6.73
N VAL A 135 -8.37 17.97 -5.45
CA VAL A 135 -8.23 17.03 -4.33
C VAL A 135 -9.20 15.85 -4.46
N GLU A 136 -10.45 16.10 -4.83
CA GLU A 136 -11.44 15.04 -5.06
C GLU A 136 -11.01 14.12 -6.21
N LYS A 137 -10.52 14.67 -7.33
CA LYS A 137 -10.00 13.89 -8.47
C LYS A 137 -8.84 12.99 -8.05
N ALA A 138 -7.86 13.52 -7.32
CA ALA A 138 -6.74 12.73 -6.82
C ALA A 138 -7.19 11.59 -5.89
N ALA A 139 -8.21 11.83 -5.04
CA ALA A 139 -8.76 10.80 -4.16
C ALA A 139 -9.50 9.69 -4.93
N ASN A 140 -10.24 10.07 -5.97
CA ASN A 140 -10.91 9.11 -6.85
C ASN A 140 -9.90 8.26 -7.63
N GLU A 141 -8.82 8.86 -8.13
CA GLU A 141 -7.76 8.14 -8.83
C GLU A 141 -7.04 7.16 -7.89
N LEU A 142 -6.75 7.57 -6.65
CA LEU A 142 -6.20 6.67 -5.63
C LEU A 142 -7.11 5.44 -5.41
N ASN A 143 -8.43 5.65 -5.30
CA ASN A 143 -9.38 4.54 -5.15
C ASN A 143 -9.45 3.65 -6.39
N HIS A 144 -9.39 4.24 -7.58
CA HIS A 144 -9.33 3.51 -8.83
C HIS A 144 -8.09 2.62 -8.90
N PHE A 145 -6.92 3.18 -8.59
CA PHE A 145 -5.66 2.43 -8.51
C PHE A 145 -5.76 1.26 -7.52
N ARG A 146 -6.30 1.50 -6.31
CA ARG A 146 -6.51 0.45 -5.31
C ARG A 146 -7.46 -0.64 -5.79
N SER A 147 -8.46 -0.30 -6.59
CA SER A 147 -9.42 -1.25 -7.16
C SER A 147 -8.77 -2.15 -8.20
N GLN A 148 -8.01 -1.57 -9.13
CA GLN A 148 -7.32 -2.33 -10.18
C GLN A 148 -6.29 -3.30 -9.57
N GLU A 149 -5.45 -2.83 -8.66
CA GLU A 149 -4.47 -3.68 -7.97
C GLU A 149 -5.17 -4.77 -7.13
N GLY A 150 -6.27 -4.41 -6.46
CA GLY A 150 -7.05 -5.36 -5.68
C GLY A 150 -7.72 -6.45 -6.53
N GLU A 151 -8.13 -6.15 -7.76
CA GLU A 151 -8.68 -7.12 -8.69
C GLU A 151 -7.61 -8.07 -9.24
N ALA A 152 -6.45 -7.54 -9.64
CA ALA A 152 -5.31 -8.35 -10.07
C ALA A 152 -4.87 -9.32 -8.97
N LEU A 153 -4.77 -8.83 -7.72
CA LEU A 153 -4.42 -9.64 -6.57
C LEU A 153 -5.48 -10.72 -6.27
N LYS A 154 -6.78 -10.38 -6.41
CA LYS A 154 -7.88 -11.35 -6.26
C LYS A 154 -7.72 -12.50 -7.26
N TYR A 155 -7.49 -12.18 -8.53
CA TYR A 155 -7.32 -13.19 -9.58
C TYR A 155 -6.13 -14.11 -9.30
N GLU A 156 -4.99 -13.54 -8.92
CA GLU A 156 -3.77 -14.30 -8.61
C GLU A 156 -3.95 -15.22 -7.39
N LEU A 157 -4.60 -14.74 -6.32
CA LEU A 157 -4.90 -15.55 -5.14
C LEU A 157 -5.85 -16.71 -5.49
N GLN A 158 -6.89 -16.45 -6.27
CA GLN A 158 -7.83 -17.49 -6.72
C GLN A 158 -7.13 -18.56 -7.55
N LYS A 159 -6.25 -18.16 -8.47
CA LYS A 159 -5.44 -19.09 -9.27
C LYS A 159 -4.59 -20.00 -8.38
N ARG A 160 -3.96 -19.45 -7.34
CA ARG A 160 -3.14 -20.22 -6.39
C ARG A 160 -3.97 -21.24 -5.60
N VAL A 161 -5.11 -20.83 -5.05
CA VAL A 161 -6.00 -21.73 -4.30
C VAL A 161 -6.52 -22.86 -5.19
N ASN A 162 -6.96 -22.54 -6.40
CA ASN A 162 -7.38 -23.56 -7.37
C ASN A 162 -6.25 -24.53 -7.73
N SER A 163 -5.01 -24.06 -7.77
CA SER A 163 -3.84 -24.90 -8.03
C SER A 163 -3.58 -25.86 -6.86
N ILE A 164 -3.74 -25.40 -5.62
CA ILE A 164 -3.67 -26.27 -4.42
C ILE A 164 -4.72 -27.38 -4.50
N GLN A 165 -5.98 -27.04 -4.77
CA GLN A 165 -7.06 -28.03 -4.89
C GLN A 165 -6.79 -29.04 -6.02
N LYS A 166 -6.30 -28.57 -7.17
CA LYS A 166 -5.92 -29.44 -8.29
C LYS A 166 -4.81 -30.43 -7.89
N HIS A 167 -3.76 -29.94 -7.22
CA HIS A 167 -2.68 -30.82 -6.77
C HIS A 167 -3.15 -31.79 -5.69
N LEU A 168 -4.01 -31.37 -4.76
CA LEU A 168 -4.60 -32.23 -3.74
C LEU A 168 -5.34 -33.43 -4.34
N ASN A 169 -6.11 -33.20 -5.41
CA ASN A 169 -6.80 -34.27 -6.12
C ASN A 169 -5.83 -35.24 -6.81
N SER A 170 -4.69 -34.73 -7.31
CA SER A 170 -3.66 -35.55 -7.95
C SER A 170 -2.87 -36.44 -6.99
N VAL A 171 -3.03 -36.30 -5.67
CA VAL A 171 -2.37 -37.16 -4.67
C VAL A 171 -3.05 -38.53 -4.54
N THR A 172 -4.35 -38.61 -4.82
CA THR A 172 -5.18 -39.83 -4.62
C THR A 172 -4.62 -41.11 -5.27
N PRO A 173 -4.08 -41.10 -6.51
CA PRO A 173 -3.46 -42.29 -7.09
C PRO A 173 -2.23 -42.76 -6.31
N PHE A 174 -1.42 -41.83 -5.81
CA PHE A 174 -0.21 -42.14 -5.04
C PHE A 174 -0.57 -42.74 -3.68
N GLU A 175 -1.66 -42.29 -3.04
CA GLU A 175 -2.18 -42.86 -1.79
C GLU A 175 -2.53 -44.35 -1.94
N ASN A 176 -3.28 -44.68 -3.00
CA ASN A 176 -3.71 -46.06 -3.27
C ASN A 176 -2.53 -47.02 -3.47
N GLU A 177 -1.40 -46.52 -3.96
CA GLU A 177 -0.18 -47.33 -4.15
C GLU A 177 0.67 -47.48 -2.89
N ARG A 178 0.47 -46.67 -1.83
CA ARG A 178 1.34 -46.68 -0.64
C ARG A 178 1.27 -48.01 0.11
N LEU A 179 0.06 -48.46 0.45
CA LEU A 179 -0.13 -49.67 1.26
C LEU A 179 0.34 -50.94 0.51
N PRO A 180 0.03 -51.15 -0.79
CA PRO A 180 0.62 -52.22 -1.58
C PRO A 180 2.15 -52.19 -1.61
N ARG A 181 2.75 -51.01 -1.70
CA ARG A 181 4.21 -50.84 -1.74
C ARG A 181 4.87 -51.12 -0.38
N VAL A 182 4.19 -50.85 0.73
CA VAL A 182 4.65 -51.26 2.06
C VAL A 182 4.56 -52.79 2.20
N LYS A 183 3.45 -53.40 1.77
CA LYS A 183 3.29 -54.86 1.76
C LYS A 183 4.40 -55.54 0.95
N SER A 184 4.69 -55.05 -0.26
CA SER A 184 5.74 -55.62 -1.10
C SER A 184 7.11 -55.52 -0.43
N LYS A 185 7.45 -54.36 0.15
CA LYS A 185 8.72 -54.19 0.89
C LYS A 185 8.88 -55.16 2.06
N ILE A 186 7.83 -55.39 2.84
CA ILE A 186 7.86 -56.33 3.97
C ILE A 186 8.09 -57.76 3.46
N LEU A 187 7.39 -58.16 2.39
CA LEU A 187 7.53 -59.48 1.78
C LEU A 187 8.92 -59.68 1.17
N ASP A 188 9.46 -58.67 0.49
CA ASP A 188 10.79 -58.71 -0.11
C ASP A 188 11.90 -58.81 0.95
N ALA A 189 11.75 -58.09 2.08
CA ALA A 189 12.65 -58.21 3.21
C ALA A 189 12.61 -59.61 3.85
N ALA A 190 11.41 -60.17 4.04
CA ALA A 190 11.25 -61.53 4.57
C ALA A 190 11.84 -62.60 3.63
N ASN A 191 11.69 -62.43 2.32
CA ASN A 191 12.32 -63.27 1.31
C ASN A 191 13.86 -63.20 1.42
N THR A 192 14.41 -62.00 1.55
CA THR A 192 15.86 -61.77 1.62
C THR A 192 16.48 -62.41 2.87
N LEU A 193 15.71 -62.47 3.96
CA LEU A 193 16.12 -63.10 5.22
C LEU A 193 15.83 -64.60 5.29
N ASN A 194 15.28 -65.20 4.22
CA ASN A 194 14.81 -66.60 4.20
C ASN A 194 13.79 -66.94 5.31
N LEU A 195 12.97 -65.95 5.72
CA LEU A 195 11.95 -66.10 6.78
C LEU A 195 10.54 -66.31 6.21
N LYS A 196 10.41 -66.55 4.91
CA LYS A 196 9.12 -66.58 4.21
C LYS A 196 8.18 -67.64 4.76
N ASP A 197 8.69 -68.81 5.14
CA ASP A 197 7.90 -69.92 5.68
C ASP A 197 7.57 -69.74 7.17
N GLN A 198 8.15 -68.72 7.83
CA GLN A 198 7.91 -68.38 9.24
C GLN A 198 7.02 -67.15 9.40
N LEU A 199 6.50 -66.61 8.29
CA LEU A 199 5.66 -65.41 8.30
C LEU A 199 4.27 -65.76 8.82
N ASP A 200 3.92 -65.23 9.98
CA ASP A 200 2.56 -65.30 10.51
C ASP A 200 1.68 -64.31 9.73
N GLU A 201 0.77 -64.85 8.92
CA GLU A 201 -0.18 -64.06 8.12
C GLU A 201 -1.03 -63.13 9.00
N LYS A 202 -1.45 -63.57 10.18
CA LYS A 202 -2.26 -62.73 11.08
C LYS A 202 -1.46 -61.54 11.58
N ARG A 203 -0.18 -61.74 11.86
CA ARG A 203 0.72 -60.66 12.29
C ARG A 203 1.00 -59.69 11.14
N LEU A 204 1.19 -60.20 9.92
CA LEU A 204 1.34 -59.36 8.73
C LEU A 204 0.10 -58.50 8.49
N GLU A 205 -1.10 -59.06 8.60
CA GLU A 205 -2.35 -58.31 8.47
C GLU A 205 -2.50 -57.23 9.55
N GLN A 206 -2.16 -57.53 10.80
CA GLN A 206 -2.17 -56.55 11.89
C GLN A 206 -1.21 -55.39 11.64
N GLU A 207 0.01 -55.67 11.19
CA GLU A 207 1.00 -54.63 10.84
C GLU A 207 0.50 -53.79 9.65
N LEU A 208 -0.07 -54.41 8.62
CA LEU A 208 -0.64 -53.68 7.49
C LEU A 208 -1.81 -52.77 7.90
N LEU A 209 -2.65 -53.19 8.86
CA LEU A 209 -3.70 -52.34 9.42
C LEU A 209 -3.10 -51.13 10.17
N TYR A 210 -2.07 -51.36 10.98
CA TYR A 210 -1.35 -50.29 11.67
C TYR A 210 -0.73 -49.28 10.69
N TYR A 211 -0.11 -49.76 9.61
CA TYR A 211 0.39 -48.87 8.55
C TYR A 211 -0.74 -48.16 7.81
N ALA A 212 -1.88 -48.81 7.55
CA ALA A 212 -3.02 -48.17 6.90
C ALA A 212 -3.54 -46.98 7.72
N GLU A 213 -3.68 -47.12 9.05
CA GLU A 213 -4.06 -46.01 9.93
C GLU A 213 -3.01 -44.90 9.94
N LYS A 214 -1.72 -45.25 9.97
CA LYS A 214 -0.63 -44.27 10.00
C LYS A 214 -0.46 -43.50 8.68
N LEU A 215 -0.79 -44.13 7.56
CA LEU A 215 -0.66 -43.56 6.21
C LEU A 215 -1.92 -42.78 5.78
N ASP A 216 -3.01 -42.88 6.53
CA ASP A 216 -4.25 -42.18 6.24
C ASP A 216 -4.05 -40.66 6.37
N ILE A 217 -4.42 -39.95 5.31
CA ILE A 217 -4.37 -38.49 5.20
C ILE A 217 -5.73 -37.91 4.79
N THR A 218 -6.79 -38.72 4.89
CA THR A 218 -8.13 -38.36 4.45
C THR A 218 -8.63 -37.12 5.19
N GLU A 219 -8.37 -37.03 6.50
CA GLU A 219 -8.82 -35.91 7.32
C GLU A 219 -8.15 -34.60 6.90
N GLU A 220 -6.82 -34.58 6.72
CA GLU A 220 -6.06 -33.42 6.27
C GLU A 220 -6.53 -32.94 4.89
N LYS A 221 -6.83 -33.87 3.97
CA LYS A 221 -7.35 -33.53 2.63
C LYS A 221 -8.70 -32.86 2.72
N VAL A 222 -9.62 -33.40 3.51
CA VAL A 222 -10.95 -32.83 3.70
C VAL A 222 -10.83 -31.43 4.32
N ARG A 223 -10.07 -31.27 5.41
CA ARG A 223 -9.86 -29.97 6.07
C ARG A 223 -9.21 -28.95 5.13
N LEU A 224 -8.16 -29.33 4.40
CA LEU A 224 -7.51 -28.43 3.44
C LEU A 224 -8.47 -27.98 2.34
N ASN A 225 -9.30 -28.89 1.81
CA ASN A 225 -10.26 -28.56 0.77
C ASN A 225 -11.38 -27.64 1.28
N GLU A 226 -11.86 -27.86 2.51
CA GLU A 226 -12.81 -26.97 3.19
C GLU A 226 -12.22 -25.58 3.38
N HIS A 227 -10.95 -25.48 3.83
CA HIS A 227 -10.27 -24.20 3.96
C HIS A 227 -10.07 -23.50 2.61
N CYS A 228 -9.73 -24.22 1.54
CA CYS A 228 -9.65 -23.66 0.19
C CYS A 228 -10.99 -23.06 -0.26
N THR A 229 -12.08 -23.82 -0.06
CA THR A 229 -13.44 -23.38 -0.41
C THR A 229 -13.85 -22.16 0.41
N HIS A 230 -13.58 -22.18 1.72
CA HIS A 230 -13.84 -21.06 2.61
C HIS A 230 -13.00 -19.83 2.21
N PHE A 231 -11.75 -19.99 1.78
CA PHE A 231 -10.90 -18.90 1.31
C PHE A 231 -11.52 -18.22 0.08
N LEU A 232 -11.91 -19.01 -0.94
CA LEU A 232 -12.53 -18.51 -2.17
C LEU A 232 -13.83 -17.75 -1.89
N ASN A 233 -14.69 -18.28 -1.02
CA ASN A 233 -15.92 -17.61 -0.61
C ASN A 233 -15.63 -16.27 0.09
N THR A 234 -14.64 -16.26 1.00
CA THR A 234 -14.24 -15.07 1.77
C THR A 234 -13.58 -13.99 0.91
N LEU A 235 -12.98 -14.37 -0.22
CA LEU A 235 -12.32 -13.46 -1.15
C LEU A 235 -13.30 -12.48 -1.83
N THR A 236 -14.59 -12.82 -1.87
CA THR A 236 -15.64 -11.95 -2.41
C THR A 236 -16.13 -10.88 -1.42
N VAL A 237 -15.87 -11.08 -0.12
CA VAL A 237 -16.33 -10.21 0.96
C VAL A 237 -15.41 -8.98 1.09
N LYS A 238 -16.00 -7.77 1.20
CA LYS A 238 -15.23 -6.54 1.43
C LYS A 238 -14.55 -6.57 2.80
N GLY A 239 -13.32 -6.05 2.87
CA GLY A 239 -12.58 -5.91 4.15
C GLY A 239 -12.10 -7.22 4.78
N SER A 240 -12.16 -8.35 4.06
CA SER A 240 -11.91 -9.69 4.62
C SER A 240 -10.43 -10.06 4.80
N GLY A 241 -9.48 -9.15 4.57
CA GLY A 241 -8.04 -9.44 4.57
C GLY A 241 -7.51 -10.13 5.83
N LYS A 242 -7.97 -9.73 7.02
CA LYS A 242 -7.58 -10.41 8.28
C LYS A 242 -8.11 -11.85 8.35
N LYS A 243 -9.35 -12.06 7.89
CA LYS A 243 -9.98 -13.39 7.85
C LYS A 243 -9.28 -14.29 6.83
N LEU A 244 -8.95 -13.75 5.66
CA LEU A 244 -8.14 -14.44 4.64
C LEU A 244 -6.77 -14.85 5.19
N GLY A 245 -6.11 -13.99 5.96
CA GLY A 245 -4.84 -14.32 6.63
C GLY A 245 -4.96 -15.50 7.59
N PHE A 246 -6.02 -15.56 8.39
CA PHE A 246 -6.29 -16.70 9.28
C PHE A 246 -6.53 -17.99 8.48
N ILE A 247 -7.38 -17.95 7.45
CA ILE A 247 -7.67 -19.14 6.63
C ILE A 247 -6.40 -19.63 5.93
N ALA A 248 -5.57 -18.72 5.40
CA ALA A 248 -4.30 -19.07 4.78
C ALA A 248 -3.32 -19.73 5.76
N GLN A 249 -3.32 -19.32 7.03
CA GLN A 249 -2.53 -20.00 8.07
C GLN A 249 -3.01 -21.41 8.31
N GLU A 250 -4.33 -21.64 8.42
CA GLU A 250 -4.88 -22.99 8.59
C GLU A 250 -4.59 -23.88 7.37
N MET A 251 -4.75 -23.36 6.14
CA MET A 251 -4.31 -24.06 4.92
C MET A 251 -2.83 -24.45 4.98
N GLY A 252 -1.98 -23.55 5.49
CA GLY A 252 -0.56 -23.82 5.68
C GLY A 252 -0.29 -24.92 6.71
N ARG A 253 -1.05 -24.97 7.82
CA ARG A 253 -0.95 -26.06 8.81
C ARG A 253 -1.29 -27.40 8.19
N GLU A 254 -2.39 -27.49 7.44
CA GLU A 254 -2.80 -28.75 6.81
C GLU A 254 -1.76 -29.24 5.80
N LEU A 255 -1.15 -28.33 5.02
CA LEU A 255 -0.05 -28.68 4.12
C LEU A 255 1.16 -29.25 4.87
N ILE A 256 1.51 -28.70 6.04
CA ILE A 256 2.59 -29.23 6.89
C ILE A 256 2.25 -30.63 7.42
N HIS A 257 0.99 -30.85 7.82
CA HIS A 257 0.54 -32.17 8.26
C HIS A 257 0.58 -33.21 7.14
N LEU A 258 0.12 -32.85 5.94
CA LEU A 258 0.21 -33.69 4.74
C LEU A 258 1.64 -34.06 4.39
N ASP A 259 2.55 -33.07 4.35
CA ASP A 259 3.95 -33.29 4.01
C ASP A 259 4.62 -34.29 4.97
N ARG A 260 4.37 -34.13 6.27
CA ARG A 260 4.87 -35.04 7.31
C ARG A 260 4.38 -36.47 7.12
N ASN A 261 3.10 -36.66 6.80
CA ASN A 261 2.50 -37.99 6.62
C ASN A 261 2.86 -38.64 5.28
N LEU A 262 3.31 -37.87 4.29
CA LEU A 262 3.79 -38.36 2.99
C LEU A 262 5.28 -38.72 2.98
N THR A 263 6.09 -38.03 3.78
CA THR A 263 7.54 -38.27 3.90
C THR A 263 7.92 -39.33 4.95
N THR A 264 6.97 -39.71 5.82
CA THR A 264 7.11 -40.85 6.75
C THR A 264 6.56 -42.15 6.18
#